data_AF-A0A0D6B142-F1
#
_entry.id   AF-A0A0D6B142-F1
#
_cell.length_a   1.000
_cell.length_b   1.000
_cell.length_c   1.000
_cell.angle_alpha   90.00
_cell.angle_beta   90.00
_cell.angle_gamma   90.00
#
_symmetry.space_group_name_H-M   'P 1'
#
loop_
_entity.id
_entity.type
_entity.pdbx_description
1 polymer ?
#
loop_
_entity_poly.entity_id
_entity_poly.type
_entity_poly.pdbx_seq_one_letter_code
_entity_poly.pdbx_strand_id
1 'polypeptide(L)'
;MLTIFVCLVLSYGGWRFALTSPASAFLAAIVWGGLNQLGLNALVVSLNRQAVAARGAVMGLNSAVTYSAVFAGPAIMGPLYTAFGFSGATVMAAVSVSVGASLAWRNL
;
A
#
# COMPACT_ATOMS: atom_id res chain seq x y z
N MET A 1 7.22 11.17 4.23
CA MET A 1 7.12 9.82 3.64
C MET A 1 6.55 8.82 4.65
N LEU A 2 7.16 8.63 5.83
CA LEU A 2 6.61 7.74 6.87
C LEU A 2 5.15 8.07 7.25
N THR A 3 4.82 9.35 7.43
CA THR A 3 3.46 9.79 7.79
C THR A 3 2.39 9.27 6.82
N ILE A 4 2.69 9.26 5.51
CA ILE A 4 1.75 8.79 4.48
C ILE A 4 1.53 7.28 4.63
N PHE A 5 2.58 6.51 4.89
CA PHE A 5 2.46 5.07 5.12
C PHE A 5 1.71 4.73 6.40
N VAL A 6 1.93 5.49 7.48
CA VAL A 6 1.14 5.34 8.72
C VAL A 6 -0.34 5.61 8.46
N CYS A 7 -0.66 6.68 7.72
CA CYS A 7 -2.03 6.95 7.30
C CYS A 7 -2.61 5.83 6.43
N LEU A 8 -1.82 5.21 5.54
CA LEU A 8 -2.25 4.05 4.75
C LEU A 8 -2.54 2.83 5.63
N VAL A 9 -1.69 2.52 6.61
CA VAL A 9 -1.92 1.43 7.58
C VAL A 9 -3.23 1.65 8.33
N LEU A 10 -3.45 2.86 8.83
CA LEU A 10 -4.69 3.21 9.52
C LEU A 10 -5.91 3.12 8.59
N SER A 11 -5.78 3.54 7.34
CA SER A 11 -6.83 3.40 6.33
C SER A 11 -7.18 1.93 6.09
N TYR A 12 -6.19 1.05 5.93
CA TYR A 12 -6.40 -0.39 5.80
C TYR A 12 -7.05 -1.02 7.04
N GLY A 13 -6.60 -0.68 8.24
CA GLY A 13 -7.22 -1.16 9.49
C GLY A 13 -8.65 -0.65 9.71
N GLY A 14 -8.94 0.58 9.25
CA GLY A 14 -10.24 1.23 9.40
C GLY A 14 -11.35 0.74 8.47
N TRP A 15 -11.01 -0.03 7.42
CA TRP A 15 -11.98 -0.51 6.42
C TRP A 15 -13.12 -1.33 7.02
N ARG A 16 -12.89 -2.04 8.13
CA ARG A 16 -13.94 -2.76 8.85
C ARG A 16 -15.07 -1.85 9.33
N PHE A 17 -14.75 -0.62 9.74
CA PHE A 17 -15.74 0.36 10.18
C PHE A 17 -16.35 1.14 9.01
N ALA A 18 -15.57 1.37 7.96
CA ALA A 18 -16.03 2.10 6.77
C ALA A 18 -17.13 1.36 5.99
N LEU A 19 -17.18 0.03 6.06
CA LEU A 19 -18.19 -0.78 5.37
C LEU A 19 -19.57 -0.79 6.05
N THR A 20 -19.76 -0.06 7.15
CA THR A 20 -21.06 0.03 7.84
C THR A 20 -22.12 0.78 7.04
N SER A 21 -21.73 1.72 6.18
CA SER A 21 -22.64 2.43 5.29
C SER A 21 -22.01 2.68 3.90
N PRO A 22 -22.81 2.76 2.83
CA PRO A 22 -22.28 3.08 1.50
C PRO A 22 -21.54 4.43 1.46
N ALA A 23 -22.08 5.45 2.11
CA ALA A 23 -21.48 6.78 2.15
C ALA A 23 -20.10 6.78 2.85
N SER A 24 -19.97 6.07 3.98
CA SER A 24 -18.68 5.93 4.67
C SER A 24 -17.67 5.13 3.84
N ALA A 25 -18.11 4.11 3.10
CA ALA A 25 -17.24 3.35 2.21
C ALA A 25 -16.71 4.22 1.06
N PHE A 26 -17.55 5.09 0.48
CA PHE A 26 -17.14 6.03 -0.56
C PHE A 26 -16.09 7.03 -0.04
N LEU A 27 -16.33 7.64 1.13
CA LEU A 27 -15.37 8.56 1.74
C LEU A 27 -14.04 7.86 2.06
N ALA A 28 -14.10 6.64 2.62
CA ALA A 28 -12.92 5.85 2.90
C ALA A 28 -12.14 5.50 1.62
N ALA A 29 -12.83 5.19 0.52
CA ALA A 29 -12.20 4.91 -0.78
C ALA A 29 -11.50 6.15 -1.35
N ILE A 30 -12.07 7.35 -1.22
CA ILE A 30 -11.44 8.61 -1.63
C ILE A 30 -10.14 8.83 -0.85
N VAL A 31 -10.20 8.72 0.48
CA VAL A 31 -9.02 8.89 1.35
C VAL A 31 -7.96 7.85 1.04
N TRP A 32 -8.35 6.58 0.93
CA TRP A 32 -7.47 5.47 0.59
C TRP A 32 -6.80 5.69 -0.78
N GLY A 33 -7.55 6.09 -1.81
CA GLY A 33 -7.01 6.36 -3.14
C GLY A 33 -6.03 7.53 -3.14
N GLY A 34 -6.37 8.63 -2.46
CA GLY A 34 -5.47 9.78 -2.31
C GLY A 34 -4.16 9.41 -1.61
N LEU A 35 -4.25 8.65 -0.52
CA LEU A 35 -3.06 8.18 0.22
C LEU A 35 -2.19 7.25 -0.63
N ASN A 36 -2.77 6.37 -1.45
CA ASN A 36 -1.99 5.48 -2.33
C ASN A 36 -1.24 6.27 -3.39
N GLN A 37 -1.89 7.25 -4.03
CA GLN A 37 -1.24 8.11 -5.01
C GLN A 37 -0.09 8.91 -4.40
N LEU A 38 -0.29 9.47 -3.21
CA LEU A 38 0.76 10.20 -2.48
C LEU A 38 1.90 9.28 -2.07
N GLY A 39 1.61 8.06 -1.61
CA GLY A 39 2.60 7.08 -1.19
C GLY A 39 3.48 6.62 -2.35
N LEU A 40 2.88 6.28 -3.49
CA LEU A 40 3.60 5.88 -4.69
C LEU A 40 4.50 7.01 -5.22
N ASN A 41 3.97 8.23 -5.30
CA ASN A 41 4.74 9.39 -5.75
C ASN A 41 5.94 9.67 -4.81
N ALA A 42 5.73 9.58 -3.49
CA ALA A 42 6.81 9.76 -2.52
C ALA A 42 7.91 8.69 -2.67
N LEU A 43 7.53 7.42 -2.88
CA LEU A 43 8.48 6.32 -3.13
C LEU A 43 9.31 6.58 -4.38
N VAL A 44 8.65 6.89 -5.50
CA VAL A 44 9.29 7.12 -6.78
C VAL A 44 10.29 8.28 -6.71
N VAL A 45 9.92 9.37 -6.07
CA VAL A 45 10.82 10.52 -5.84
C VAL A 45 12.00 10.13 -4.96
N SER A 46 11.78 9.36 -3.89
CA SER A 46 12.85 8.90 -2.99
C SER A 46 13.85 8.01 -3.72
N LEU A 47 13.37 7.01 -4.45
CA LEU A 47 14.20 6.08 -5.22
C LEU A 47 15.04 6.82 -6.29
N ASN A 48 14.43 7.77 -7.00
CA ASN A 48 15.13 8.61 -7.98
C ASN A 48 16.23 9.50 -7.36
N ARG A 49 16.03 9.96 -6.13
CA ARG A 49 17.03 10.76 -5.40
C ARG A 49 18.21 9.90 -4.95
N GLN A 50 17.98 8.67 -4.52
CA GLN A 50 19.03 7.77 -4.05
C GLN A 50 19.93 7.26 -5.19
N ALA A 51 19.41 7.13 -6.41
CA ALA A 51 20.13 6.57 -7.54
C ALA A 51 20.04 7.44 -8.80
N VAL A 52 20.54 8.68 -8.69
CA VAL A 52 20.49 9.69 -9.77
C VAL A 52 21.17 9.22 -11.06
N ALA A 53 22.28 8.48 -10.96
CA ALA A 53 23.01 7.96 -12.12
C ALA A 53 22.31 6.78 -12.82
N ALA A 54 21.33 6.14 -12.17
CA ALA A 54 20.67 4.92 -12.66
C ALA A 54 19.13 5.01 -12.61
N ARG A 55 18.56 6.22 -12.75
CA ARG A 55 17.11 6.48 -12.66
C ARG A 55 16.27 5.55 -13.54
N GLY A 56 16.74 5.27 -14.77
CA GLY A 56 16.04 4.37 -15.70
C GLY A 56 15.92 2.94 -15.18
N ALA A 57 17.01 2.38 -14.62
CA ALA A 57 17.01 1.03 -14.06
C ALA A 57 16.13 0.94 -12.79
N VAL A 58 16.18 1.97 -11.94
CA VAL A 58 15.38 2.07 -10.71
C VAL A 58 13.89 2.16 -11.01
N MET A 59 13.51 2.94 -12.02
CA MET A 59 12.13 3.00 -12.51
C MET A 59 11.66 1.66 -13.08
N GLY A 60 12.52 0.99 -13.85
CA GLY A 60 12.24 -0.36 -14.36
C GLY A 60 12.00 -1.37 -13.24
N LEU A 61 12.87 -1.38 -12.22
CA LEU A 61 12.71 -2.22 -11.02
C LEU A 61 11.42 -1.92 -10.26
N ASN A 62 11.09 -0.64 -10.05
CA ASN A 62 9.84 -0.24 -9.40
C ASN A 62 8.61 -0.76 -10.16
N SER A 63 8.59 -0.61 -11.48
CA SER A 63 7.51 -1.14 -12.32
C SER A 63 7.43 -2.66 -12.26
N ALA A 64 8.57 -3.36 -12.35
CA ALA A 64 8.62 -4.82 -12.24
C ALA A 64 8.04 -5.30 -10.90
N VAL A 65 8.45 -4.70 -9.78
CA VAL A 65 7.93 -5.02 -8.44
C VAL A 65 6.43 -4.75 -8.36
N THR A 66 5.96 -3.61 -8.89
CA THR A 66 4.54 -3.24 -8.89
C THR A 66 3.70 -4.27 -9.66
N TYR A 67 4.14 -4.66 -10.86
CA TYR A 67 3.42 -5.66 -11.65
C TYR A 67 3.48 -7.05 -11.02
N SER A 68 4.61 -7.48 -10.48
CA SER A 68 4.69 -8.73 -9.72
C SER A 68 3.72 -8.72 -8.53
N ALA A 69 3.59 -7.60 -7.82
CA ALA A 69 2.64 -7.45 -6.72
C ALA A 69 1.17 -7.47 -7.20
N VAL A 70 0.85 -6.93 -8.38
CA VAL A 70 -0.50 -7.00 -8.97
C VAL A 70 -0.93 -8.44 -9.26
N PHE A 71 0.02 -9.34 -9.60
CA PHE A 71 -0.28 -10.77 -9.78
C PHE A 71 -0.28 -11.55 -8.46
N ALA A 72 0.75 -11.36 -7.63
CA ALA A 72 0.89 -12.08 -6.38
C ALA A 72 -0.16 -11.67 -5.34
N GLY A 73 -0.57 -10.41 -5.33
CA GLY A 73 -1.51 -9.83 -4.38
C GLY A 73 -2.85 -10.57 -4.35
N PRO A 74 -3.60 -10.64 -5.47
CA PRO A 74 -4.86 -11.40 -5.53
C PRO A 74 -4.67 -12.91 -5.29
N ALA A 75 -3.56 -13.49 -5.73
CA ALA A 75 -3.26 -14.91 -5.50
C ALA A 75 -3.11 -15.24 -4.01
N ILE A 76 -2.54 -14.32 -3.22
CA ILE A 76 -2.38 -14.46 -1.77
C ILE A 76 -3.66 -14.05 -1.04
N MET A 77 -4.26 -12.92 -1.43
CA MET A 77 -5.40 -12.32 -0.73
C MET A 77 -6.72 -13.06 -1.01
N GLY A 78 -6.86 -13.75 -2.15
CA GLY A 78 -8.04 -14.55 -2.48
C GLY A 78 -8.32 -15.66 -1.46
N PRO A 79 -7.36 -16.58 -1.22
CA PRO A 79 -7.49 -17.59 -0.18
C PRO A 79 -7.72 -17.00 1.22
N LEU A 80 -6.99 -15.93 1.57
CA LEU A 80 -7.18 -15.22 2.83
C LEU A 80 -8.60 -14.66 3.00
N TYR A 81 -9.16 -14.09 1.93
CA TYR A 81 -10.53 -13.61 1.92
C TYR A 81 -11.53 -14.76 2.08
N THR A 82 -11.32 -15.90 1.44
CA THR A 82 -12.23 -17.05 1.60
C THR A 82 -12.20 -17.64 3.02
N ALA A 83 -11.06 -17.61 3.70
CA ALA A 83 -10.90 -18.17 5.04
C ALA A 83 -11.32 -17.19 6.16
N PHE A 84 -11.01 -15.90 6.03
CA PHE A 84 -11.16 -14.90 7.09
C PHE A 84 -12.06 -13.72 6.72
N GLY A 85 -12.69 -13.77 5.54
CA GLY A 85 -13.52 -12.71 5.00
C GLY A 85 -12.74 -11.43 4.69
N PHE A 86 -13.49 -10.36 4.47
CA PHE A 86 -12.93 -9.05 4.17
C PHE A 86 -12.02 -8.51 5.28
N SER A 87 -12.38 -8.77 6.55
CA SER A 87 -11.60 -8.32 7.70
C SER A 87 -10.20 -8.95 7.75
N GLY A 88 -10.05 -10.21 7.32
CA GLY A 88 -8.73 -10.85 7.26
C GLY A 88 -7.86 -10.24 6.17
N ALA A 89 -8.44 -9.98 5.00
CA ALA A 89 -7.73 -9.34 3.89
C ALA A 89 -7.23 -7.93 4.24
N THR A 90 -8.06 -7.12 4.91
CA THR A 90 -7.68 -5.75 5.29
C THR A 90 -6.61 -5.71 6.38
N VAL A 91 -6.66 -6.63 7.36
CA VAL A 91 -5.62 -6.78 8.38
C VAL A 91 -4.29 -7.20 7.74
N MET A 92 -4.30 -8.18 6.85
CA MET A 92 -3.09 -8.62 6.14
C MET A 92 -2.50 -7.52 5.25
N ALA A 93 -3.34 -6.71 4.61
CA ALA A 93 -2.89 -5.52 3.89
C ALA A 93 -2.24 -4.49 4.84
N ALA A 94 -2.87 -4.20 5.99
CA ALA A 94 -2.31 -3.30 6.98
C ALA A 94 -0.95 -3.77 7.53
N VAL A 95 -0.80 -5.08 7.79
CA VAL A 95 0.48 -5.68 8.20
C VAL A 95 1.54 -5.53 7.12
N SER A 96 1.21 -5.85 5.86
CA SER A 96 2.14 -5.74 4.72
C SER A 96 2.66 -4.31 4.55
N VAL A 97 1.76 -3.32 4.60
CA VAL A 97 2.14 -1.90 4.52
C VAL A 97 2.96 -1.47 5.73
N SER A 98 2.66 -1.97 6.93
CA SER A 98 3.44 -1.68 8.15
C SER A 98 4.87 -2.21 8.05
N VAL A 99 5.05 -3.45 7.55
CA VAL A 99 6.37 -4.03 7.29
C VAL A 99 7.13 -3.16 6.29
N GLY A 100 6.50 -2.80 5.15
CA GLY A 100 7.10 -1.91 4.16
C GLY A 100 7.50 -0.56 4.74
N ALA A 101 6.65 0.05 5.56
CA ALA A 101 6.92 1.33 6.22
C ALA A 101 8.11 1.22 7.19
N SER A 102 8.19 0.14 7.97
CA SER A 102 9.29 -0.10 8.90
C SER A 102 10.63 -0.32 8.20
N LEU A 103 10.64 -1.04 7.07
CA LEU A 103 11.84 -1.24 6.25
C LEU A 103 12.29 0.07 5.60
N ALA A 104 11.34 0.87 5.10
CA ALA A 104 11.63 2.19 4.55
C ALA A 104 12.21 3.14 5.59
N TRP A 105 11.74 3.09 6.85
CA TRP A 105 12.27 3.89 7.95
C TRP A 105 13.74 3.56 8.27
N ARG A 106 14.14 2.29 8.17
CA ARG A 106 15.52 1.88 8.48
C ARG A 106 16.55 2.35 7.46
N ASN A 107 16.10 2.74 6.26
CA ASN A 107 16.95 3.12 5.12
C ASN A 107 16.82 4.61 4.75
N LEU A 108 16.11 5.40 5.56
CA LEU A 108 16.00 6.87 5.47
C LEU A 108 16.91 7.53 6.50
#